data_AF-A0A447SMW0-F1
#
_entry.id   AF-A0A447SMW0-F1
#
_cell.length_a   1.000
_cell.length_b   1.000
_cell.length_c   1.000
_cell.angle_alpha   90.00
_cell.angle_beta   90.00
_cell.angle_gamma   90.00
#
_symmetry.space_group_name_H-M   'P 1'
#
loop_
_entity.id
_entity.type
_entity.pdbx_description
1 polymer ?
#
loop_
_entity_poly.entity_id
_entity_poly.type
_entity_poly.pdbx_seq_one_letter_code
_entity_poly.pdbx_strand_id
1 'polypeptide(L)'
;MKKLLAISLLVSTLGGCAAGIDDASPVQLAHLKQPLCVTGNLQRAPEDFSDSILASLKKRGIQAHFAKSNEIAGCASTLKVNVRGNRAIIARARFTVIQDKQVIGAVTYKRRGDEVDRVKQVGLQGQTDLMINELFQ
;
A
#
# COMPACT_ATOMS: atom_id res chain seq x y z
N MET A 1 -6.47 -24.13 -51.85
CA MET A 1 -5.20 -23.41 -51.64
C MET A 1 -5.29 -22.60 -50.36
N LYS A 2 -4.23 -22.69 -49.55
CA LYS A 2 -3.93 -21.99 -48.30
C LYS A 2 -4.42 -20.53 -48.25
N LYS A 3 -4.90 -20.08 -47.09
CA LYS A 3 -4.24 -19.02 -46.28
C LYS A 3 -4.96 -18.83 -44.94
N LEU A 4 -4.26 -19.25 -43.89
CA LEU A 4 -4.48 -18.88 -42.50
C LEU A 4 -4.32 -17.36 -42.35
N LEU A 5 -5.25 -16.71 -41.65
CA LEU A 5 -5.00 -15.42 -41.01
C LEU A 5 -5.51 -15.52 -39.57
N ALA A 6 -4.70 -16.14 -38.71
CA ALA A 6 -4.83 -16.03 -37.28
C ALA A 6 -4.32 -14.66 -36.86
N ILE A 7 -5.23 -13.76 -36.50
CA ILE A 7 -4.90 -12.46 -35.90
C ILE A 7 -4.66 -12.73 -34.41
N SER A 8 -3.41 -13.02 -34.07
CA SER A 8 -2.94 -13.04 -32.68
C SER A 8 -2.81 -11.60 -32.18
N LEU A 9 -3.86 -11.11 -31.52
CA LEU A 9 -3.84 -9.87 -30.77
C LEU A 9 -3.08 -10.10 -29.45
N LEU A 10 -1.76 -9.95 -29.49
CA LEU A 10 -0.92 -9.89 -28.28
C LEU A 10 -1.24 -8.58 -27.54
N VAL A 11 -2.15 -8.67 -26.58
CA VAL A 11 -2.34 -7.61 -25.58
C VAL A 11 -1.15 -7.70 -24.62
N SER A 12 -0.09 -6.98 -24.96
CA SER A 12 1.03 -6.71 -24.05
C SER A 12 0.49 -5.84 -22.92
N THR A 13 0.08 -6.43 -21.79
CA THR A 13 -0.14 -5.67 -20.56
C THR A 13 1.21 -5.17 -20.09
N LEU A 14 1.60 -3.96 -20.50
CA LEU A 14 2.67 -3.23 -19.83
C LEU A 14 2.21 -3.05 -18.38
N GLY A 15 2.79 -3.83 -17.48
CA GLY A 15 2.75 -3.53 -16.04
C GLY A 15 3.49 -2.22 -15.85
N GLY A 16 2.78 -1.09 -15.94
CA GLY A 16 3.33 0.20 -15.60
C GLY A 16 3.68 0.18 -14.12
N CYS A 17 4.96 0.31 -13.80
CA CYS A 17 5.37 0.57 -12.42
C CYS A 17 4.64 1.83 -11.97
N ALA A 18 3.76 1.69 -10.98
CA ALA A 18 3.04 2.85 -10.45
C ALA A 18 4.06 3.89 -9.97
N ALA A 19 3.97 5.11 -10.48
CA ALA A 19 4.90 6.17 -10.12
C ALA A 19 4.93 6.34 -8.60
N GLY A 20 6.14 6.34 -8.02
CA GLY A 20 6.34 6.44 -6.58
C GLY A 20 6.41 5.10 -5.82
N ILE A 21 6.16 3.96 -6.47
CA ILE A 21 6.41 2.64 -5.89
C ILE A 21 7.77 2.11 -6.34
N ASP A 22 8.65 1.86 -5.37
CA ASP A 22 9.99 1.33 -5.62
C ASP A 22 10.00 -0.20 -5.66
N ASP A 23 9.15 -0.85 -4.86
CA ASP A 23 9.02 -2.30 -4.76
C ASP A 23 7.63 -2.66 -4.21
N ALA A 24 7.01 -3.70 -4.76
CA ALA A 24 5.69 -4.16 -4.35
C ALA A 24 5.60 -5.69 -4.40
N SER A 25 5.20 -6.26 -3.27
CA SER A 25 4.78 -7.64 -3.10
C SER A 25 3.34 -7.59 -2.56
N PRO A 26 2.33 -7.62 -3.44
CA PRO A 26 0.94 -7.42 -3.05
C PRO A 26 0.41 -8.62 -2.27
N VAL A 27 -0.50 -8.34 -1.34
CA VAL A 27 -1.33 -9.31 -0.63
C VAL A 27 -2.65 -9.44 -1.37
N GLN A 28 -3.01 -10.66 -1.77
CA GLN A 28 -4.37 -10.91 -2.23
C GLN A 28 -5.35 -10.78 -1.07
N LEU A 29 -6.39 -9.98 -1.23
CA LEU A 29 -7.39 -9.73 -0.18
C LEU A 29 -8.02 -11.02 0.36
N ALA A 30 -8.21 -12.04 -0.48
CA ALA A 30 -8.74 -13.35 -0.08
C ALA A 30 -7.85 -14.09 0.94
N HIS A 31 -6.56 -13.77 1.01
CA HIS A 31 -5.60 -14.42 1.91
C HIS A 31 -5.34 -13.61 3.19
N LEU A 32 -5.88 -12.39 3.28
CA LEU A 32 -5.72 -11.52 4.44
C LEU A 32 -6.68 -11.92 5.56
N LYS A 33 -6.14 -12.35 6.71
CA LYS A 33 -6.94 -12.56 7.91
C LYS A 33 -7.34 -11.23 8.54
N GLN A 34 -8.61 -11.07 8.87
CA GLN A 34 -9.17 -9.89 9.55
C GLN A 34 -9.47 -10.20 11.04
N PRO A 35 -9.46 -9.20 11.94
CA PRO A 35 -9.15 -7.78 11.71
C PRO A 35 -7.65 -7.51 11.53
N LEU A 36 -7.32 -6.46 10.77
CA LEU A 36 -5.95 -6.01 10.53
C LEU A 36 -5.54 -4.95 11.54
N CYS A 37 -4.48 -5.20 12.30
CA CYS A 37 -3.96 -4.19 13.21
C CYS A 37 -2.86 -3.36 12.54
N VAL A 38 -2.95 -2.04 12.64
CA VAL A 38 -1.93 -1.13 12.13
C VAL A 38 -0.99 -0.74 13.27
N THR A 39 0.31 -0.81 13.02
CA THR A 39 1.34 -0.40 13.99
C THR A 39 2.49 0.30 13.28
N GLY A 40 3.13 1.28 13.92
CA GLY A 40 4.24 2.01 13.33
C GLY A 40 4.62 3.24 14.14
N ASN A 41 5.87 3.68 13.99
CA ASN A 41 6.28 5.00 14.51
C ASN A 41 5.93 6.07 13.46
N LEU A 42 4.90 6.86 13.76
CA LEU A 42 4.41 7.93 12.89
C LEU A 42 4.91 9.33 13.27
N GLN A 43 5.87 9.47 14.20
CA GLN A 43 6.32 10.80 14.69
C GLN A 43 6.82 11.78 13.62
N ARG A 44 7.27 11.26 12.46
CA ARG A 44 7.72 12.07 11.31
C ARG A 44 6.72 12.08 10.14
N ALA A 45 5.57 11.47 10.34
CA ALA A 45 4.46 11.55 9.40
C ALA A 45 3.69 12.87 9.59
N PRO A 46 2.87 13.25 8.61
CA PRO A 46 1.79 14.20 8.80
C PRO A 46 0.81 13.76 9.88
N GLU A 47 0.16 14.73 10.53
CA GLU A 47 -0.78 14.51 11.63
C GLU A 47 -1.94 13.60 11.19
N ASP A 48 -2.50 13.83 10.00
CA ASP A 48 -3.64 13.08 9.47
C ASP A 48 -3.26 11.73 8.83
N PHE A 49 -2.00 11.28 8.95
CA PHE A 49 -1.54 10.09 8.24
C PHE A 49 -2.13 8.79 8.79
N SER A 50 -2.42 8.72 10.10
CA SER A 50 -3.15 7.58 10.65
C SER A 50 -4.53 7.45 10.03
N ASP A 51 -5.24 8.58 9.94
CA ASP A 51 -6.61 8.62 9.45
C ASP A 51 -6.66 8.32 7.97
N SER A 52 -5.69 8.81 7.19
CA SER A 52 -5.58 8.48 5.77
C SER A 52 -5.37 6.99 5.54
N ILE A 53 -4.58 6.31 6.38
CA ILE A 53 -4.36 4.85 6.30
C ILE A 53 -5.67 4.12 6.57
N LEU A 54 -6.37 4.45 7.66
CA LEU A 54 -7.64 3.80 8.00
C LEU A 54 -8.70 4.04 6.93
N ALA A 55 -8.78 5.26 6.38
CA ALA A 55 -9.69 5.59 5.30
C ALA A 55 -9.40 4.76 4.04
N SER A 56 -8.13 4.64 3.63
CA SER A 56 -7.73 3.82 2.48
C SER A 56 -8.02 2.33 2.69
N LEU A 57 -7.73 1.80 3.89
CA LEU A 57 -8.03 0.40 4.23
C LEU A 57 -9.54 0.12 4.22
N LYS A 58 -10.34 1.05 4.77
CA LYS A 58 -11.80 0.95 4.77
C LYS A 58 -12.36 0.96 3.35
N LYS A 59 -11.83 1.78 2.44
CA LYS A 59 -12.22 1.77 1.01
C LYS A 59 -11.96 0.41 0.34
N ARG A 60 -10.98 -0.36 0.82
CA ARG A 60 -10.66 -1.73 0.38
C ARG A 60 -11.48 -2.82 1.11
N GLY A 61 -12.43 -2.44 1.97
CA GLY A 61 -13.21 -3.40 2.75
C GLY A 61 -12.41 -4.09 3.87
N ILE A 62 -11.27 -3.52 4.26
CA ILE A 62 -10.42 -4.06 5.32
C ILE A 62 -10.81 -3.41 6.65
N GLN A 63 -11.26 -4.21 7.62
CA GLN A 63 -11.48 -3.76 8.98
C GLN A 63 -10.13 -3.61 9.70
N ALA A 64 -9.77 -2.38 10.03
CA ALA A 64 -8.49 -2.07 10.65
C ALA A 64 -8.59 -1.00 11.74
N HIS A 65 -7.67 -1.08 12.70
CA HIS A 65 -7.48 -0.08 13.74
C HIS A 65 -5.99 0.02 14.10
N PHE A 66 -5.57 1.15 14.69
CA PHE A 66 -4.24 1.27 15.24
C PHE A 66 -4.15 0.54 16.58
N ALA A 67 -3.23 -0.42 16.67
CA ALA A 67 -3.01 -1.21 17.87
C ALA A 67 -1.75 -0.74 18.62
N LYS A 68 -1.86 -0.65 19.94
CA LYS A 68 -0.71 -0.49 20.83
C LYS A 68 0.09 -1.79 20.92
N SER A 69 1.35 -1.73 21.37
CA SER A 69 2.23 -2.90 21.42
C SER A 69 1.66 -4.12 22.14
N ASN A 70 0.85 -3.90 23.18
CA ASN A 70 0.17 -4.94 23.96
C ASN A 70 -1.08 -5.53 23.27
N GLU A 71 -1.63 -4.85 22.26
CA GLU A 71 -2.83 -5.27 21.52
C GLU A 71 -2.49 -6.09 20.28
N ILE A 72 -1.26 -5.97 19.75
CA ILE A 72 -0.78 -6.67 18.53
C ILE A 72 -0.92 -8.20 18.65
N ALA A 73 -0.75 -8.76 19.85
CA ALA A 73 -0.83 -10.20 20.07
C ALA A 73 -2.23 -10.79 19.78
N GLY A 74 -3.28 -9.97 19.84
CA GLY A 74 -4.66 -10.38 19.55
C GLY A 74 -5.06 -10.25 18.07
N CYS A 75 -4.16 -9.77 17.22
CA CYS A 75 -4.46 -9.45 15.83
C CYS A 75 -4.20 -10.62 14.90
N ALA A 76 -5.15 -10.91 14.00
CA ALA A 76 -4.99 -11.99 13.02
C ALA A 76 -3.92 -11.67 11.97
N SER A 77 -3.81 -10.39 11.61
CA SER A 77 -2.76 -9.84 10.74
C SER A 77 -2.30 -8.49 11.27
N THR A 78 -1.06 -8.12 10.97
CA THR A 78 -0.47 -6.82 11.35
C THR A 78 0.08 -6.09 10.12
N LEU A 79 -0.34 -4.85 9.92
CA LEU A 79 0.26 -3.90 8.99
C LEU A 79 1.29 -3.04 9.74
N LYS A 80 2.58 -3.32 9.51
CA LYS A 80 3.67 -2.51 10.03
C LYS A 80 3.98 -1.35 9.07
N VAL A 81 3.90 -0.13 9.59
CA VAL A 81 4.12 1.12 8.87
C VAL A 81 5.43 1.76 9.32
N ASN A 82 6.36 1.94 8.38
CA ASN A 82 7.57 2.74 8.60
C ASN A 82 7.52 3.94 7.68
N VAL A 83 7.69 5.14 8.23
CA VAL A 83 7.51 6.38 7.48
C VAL A 83 8.66 7.34 7.74
N ARG A 84 9.13 7.98 6.68
CA ARG A 84 10.03 9.13 6.73
C ARG A 84 9.37 10.26 5.94
N GLY A 85 8.89 11.27 6.65
CA GLY A 85 8.31 12.48 6.08
C GLY A 85 8.90 13.73 6.70
N ASN A 86 8.36 14.88 6.29
CA ASN A 86 8.69 16.21 6.82
C ASN A 86 7.48 16.86 7.52
N ARG A 87 6.61 16.06 8.16
CA ARG A 87 5.33 16.46 8.81
C ARG A 87 4.25 17.05 7.89
N ALA A 88 4.58 17.51 6.69
CA ALA A 88 3.59 17.95 5.70
C ALA A 88 3.25 16.85 4.70
N ILE A 89 4.24 16.06 4.29
CA ILE A 89 4.03 15.01 3.28
C ILE A 89 4.90 13.78 3.49
N ILE A 90 4.51 12.66 2.87
CA ILE A 90 5.30 11.42 2.88
C ILE A 90 6.41 11.52 1.84
N ALA A 91 7.66 11.44 2.28
CA ALA A 91 8.81 11.36 1.37
C ALA A 91 9.17 9.90 1.06
N ARG A 92 9.16 9.04 2.08
CA ARG A 92 9.32 7.59 1.94
C ARG A 92 8.43 6.86 2.94
N ALA A 93 7.91 5.72 2.54
CA ALA A 93 7.24 4.81 3.45
C ALA A 93 7.50 3.36 3.05
N ARG A 94 7.45 2.46 4.01
CA ARG A 94 7.41 1.03 3.77
C ARG A 94 6.32 0.42 4.62
N PHE A 95 5.38 -0.23 3.96
CA PHE A 95 4.31 -0.98 4.59
C PHE A 95 4.63 -2.46 4.45
N THR A 96 4.34 -3.24 5.50
CA THR A 96 4.63 -4.67 5.53
C THR A 96 3.50 -5.38 6.26
N VAL A 97 2.91 -6.37 5.61
CA VAL A 97 1.85 -7.20 6.18
C VAL A 97 2.47 -8.46 6.74
N ILE A 98 2.23 -8.69 8.03
CA ILE A 98 2.70 -9.85 8.78
C ILE A 98 1.48 -10.67 9.19
N GLN A 99 1.48 -11.94 8.86
CA GLN A 99 0.45 -12.91 9.22
C GLN A 99 1.12 -14.22 9.58
N ASP A 100 0.68 -14.90 10.65
CA ASP A 100 1.26 -16.18 11.09
C ASP A 100 2.79 -16.13 11.27
N LYS A 101 3.30 -14.98 11.74
CA LYS A 101 4.75 -14.67 11.91
C LYS A 101 5.55 -14.61 10.60
N GLN A 102 4.89 -14.62 9.44
CA GLN A 102 5.50 -14.49 8.12
C GLN A 102 5.13 -13.16 7.47
N VAL A 103 6.04 -12.61 6.66
CA VAL A 103 5.74 -11.47 5.81
C VAL A 103 5.01 -12.00 4.58
N ILE A 104 3.75 -11.58 4.39
CA ILE A 104 2.92 -12.01 3.27
C ILE A 104 2.78 -10.95 2.18
N GLY A 105 3.24 -9.73 2.44
CA GLY A 105 3.33 -8.68 1.44
C GLY A 105 3.97 -7.41 1.98
N ALA A 106 4.45 -6.57 1.07
CA ALA A 106 5.07 -5.31 1.38
C ALA A 106 4.98 -4.34 0.20
N VAL A 107 4.99 -3.04 0.50
CA VAL A 107 5.16 -2.01 -0.51
C VAL A 107 6.15 -0.97 -0.01
N THR A 108 7.04 -0.52 -0.89
CA THR A 108 7.98 0.56 -0.63
C THR A 108 7.62 1.75 -1.50
N TYR A 109 7.35 2.86 -0.85
CA TYR A 109 6.99 4.12 -1.47
C TYR A 109 8.13 5.13 -1.36
N LYS A 110 8.36 5.88 -2.45
CA LYS A 110 9.30 6.99 -2.51
C LYS A 110 8.74 8.09 -3.39
N ARG A 111 8.58 9.28 -2.82
CA ARG A 111 8.19 10.48 -3.56
C ARG A 111 9.33 10.95 -4.47
N ARG A 112 9.30 10.59 -5.75
CA ARG A 112 10.30 10.96 -6.77
C ARG A 112 9.69 11.02 -8.18
N GLY A 113 10.32 11.76 -9.09
CA GLY A 113 9.85 11.90 -10.48
C GLY A 113 8.41 12.40 -10.52
N ASP A 114 7.60 11.80 -11.39
CA ASP A 114 6.19 12.15 -11.64
C ASP A 114 5.33 12.12 -10.36
N GLU A 115 5.71 11.31 -9.36
CA GLU A 115 5.02 11.27 -8.08
C GLU A 115 5.09 12.61 -7.33
N VAL A 116 6.14 13.42 -7.54
CA VAL A 116 6.25 14.74 -6.92
C VAL A 116 5.11 15.65 -7.34
N ASP A 117 4.73 15.60 -8.62
CA ASP A 117 3.67 16.45 -9.16
C ASP A 117 2.28 15.86 -8.90
N ARG A 118 2.13 14.53 -9.00
CA ARG A 118 0.89 13.84 -8.62
C ARG A 118 0.49 14.21 -7.19
N VAL A 119 1.44 14.16 -6.26
CA VAL A 119 1.21 14.44 -4.84
C VAL A 119 0.73 15.87 -4.58
N LYS A 120 1.11 16.85 -5.41
CA LYS A 120 0.57 18.22 -5.30
C LYS A 120 -0.92 18.27 -5.64
N GLN A 121 -1.39 17.37 -6.50
CA GLN A 121 -2.79 17.31 -6.92
C GLN A 121 -3.65 16.47 -5.97
N VAL A 122 -3.13 15.33 -5.53
CA VAL A 122 -3.91 14.34 -4.76
C VAL A 122 -3.69 14.41 -3.24
N GLY A 123 -2.66 15.13 -2.80
CA GLY A 123 -2.31 15.29 -1.39
C GLY A 123 -1.94 13.99 -0.68
N LEU A 124 -1.98 14.04 0.66
CA LEU A 124 -1.63 12.92 1.55
C LEU A 124 -2.55 11.71 1.35
N GLN A 125 -3.85 11.94 1.18
CA GLN A 125 -4.81 10.86 0.97
C GLN A 125 -4.48 10.08 -0.30
N GLY A 126 -4.18 10.77 -1.40
CA GLY A 126 -3.82 10.10 -2.65
C GLY A 126 -2.46 9.38 -2.63
N GLN A 127 -1.52 9.79 -1.76
CA GLN A 127 -0.32 8.99 -1.47
C GLN A 127 -0.68 7.70 -0.76
N THR A 128 -1.56 7.80 0.24
CA THR A 128 -1.95 6.66 1.07
C THR A 128 -2.79 5.67 0.29
N ASP A 129 -3.73 6.17 -0.53
CA ASP A 129 -4.52 5.37 -1.45
C ASP A 129 -3.61 4.61 -2.42
N LEU A 130 -2.60 5.26 -3.01
CA LEU A 130 -1.62 4.58 -3.87
C LEU A 130 -0.92 3.43 -3.13
N MET A 131 -0.34 3.69 -1.95
CA MET A 131 0.38 2.67 -1.18
C MET A 131 -0.52 1.48 -0.80
N ILE A 132 -1.72 1.74 -0.30
CA ILE A 132 -2.66 0.69 0.09
C ILE A 132 -3.17 -0.08 -1.13
N ASN A 133 -3.39 0.60 -2.26
CA ASN A 133 -3.86 -0.04 -3.48
C ASN A 133 -2.84 -1.01 -4.08
N GLU A 134 -1.57 -0.66 -3.99
CA GLU A 134 -0.47 -1.48 -4.49
C GLU A 134 -0.15 -2.62 -3.53
N LEU A 135 -0.42 -2.43 -2.23
CA LEU A 135 -0.22 -3.46 -1.22
C LEU A 135 -1.33 -4.51 -1.20
N PHE A 136 -2.58 -4.13 -1.46
CA PHE A 136 -3.73 -5.03 -1.37
C PHE A 136 -4.46 -5.11 -2.72
N GLN A 137 -4.35 -6.27 -3.36
CA GLN A 137 -4.96 -6.57 -4.67
C GLN A 137 -6.16 -7.50 -4.52
#